data_AF-A0A7W5SCA3-F1
#
_entry.id   AF-A0A7W5SCA3-F1
#
_cell.length_a   1.000
_cell.length_b   1.000
_cell.length_c   1.000
_cell.angle_alpha   90.00
_cell.angle_beta   90.00
_cell.angle_gamma   90.00
#
_symmetry.space_group_name_H-M   'P 1'
#
loop_
_entity.id
_entity.type
_entity.pdbx_description
1 polymer ?
#
loop_
_entity_poly.entity_id
_entity_poly.type
_entity_poly.pdbx_seq_one_letter_code
_entity_poly.pdbx_strand_id
1 'polypeptide(L)' 'MSSATSLVPHQIVDCMSTGRSPTAADLDNVAARMWREGARDRSAFSWGELSPTAADRIVAMRAAVLALEGSGLR' A
#
# COMPACT_ATOMS: atom_id res chain seq x y z
N MET A 1 24.06 -2.28 -9.69
CA MET A 1 23.22 -1.22 -9.09
C MET A 1 22.15 -1.91 -8.26
N SER A 2 22.32 -1.98 -6.95
CA SER A 2 21.26 -2.48 -6.08
C SER A 2 20.15 -1.44 -6.12
N SER A 3 19.06 -1.73 -6.84
CA SER A 3 17.83 -0.95 -6.74
C SER A 3 17.37 -1.06 -5.29
N ALA A 4 17.83 -0.15 -4.44
CA ALA A 4 17.23 0.07 -3.14
C ALA A 4 15.78 0.42 -3.43
N THR A 5 14.88 -0.54 -3.21
CA THR A 5 13.45 -0.27 -3.21
C THR A 5 13.27 0.90 -2.24
N SER A 6 12.88 2.07 -2.76
CA SER A 6 12.70 3.27 -1.93
C SER A 6 11.91 2.87 -0.67
N LEU A 7 12.43 3.20 0.52
CA LEU A 7 11.78 2.87 1.80
C LEU A 7 10.34 3.38 1.84
N VAL A 8 10.03 4.43 1.07
CA VAL A 8 8.70 4.98 0.90
C VAL A 8 8.21 4.76 -0.54
N PRO A 9 7.02 4.17 -0.75
CA PRO A 9 6.35 4.13 -2.05
C PRO A 9 6.22 5.53 -2.69
N HIS A 10 6.54 5.67 -3.98
CA HIS A 10 6.46 6.96 -4.67
C HIS A 10 5.05 7.54 -4.65
N GLN A 11 4.02 6.70 -4.71
CA GLN A 11 2.62 7.13 -4.65
C GLN A 11 2.30 7.91 -3.36
N ILE A 12 2.93 7.52 -2.23
CA ILE A 12 2.78 8.23 -0.96
C ILE A 12 3.42 9.61 -1.05
N VAL A 13 4.64 9.70 -1.58
CA VAL A 13 5.34 10.98 -1.78
C VAL A 13 4.55 11.90 -2.71
N ASP A 14 3.99 11.37 -3.79
CA ASP A 14 3.21 12.12 -4.77
C ASP A 14 1.90 12.63 -4.16
N CYS A 15 1.14 11.78 -3.46
CA CYS A 15 -0.11 12.19 -2.80
C CYS A 15 0.15 13.26 -1.72
N MET A 16 1.18 13.07 -0.89
CA MET A 16 1.55 14.06 0.14
C MET A 16 2.03 15.39 -0.44
N SER A 17 2.87 15.37 -1.48
CA SER A 17 3.48 16.58 -2.04
C SER A 17 2.53 17.41 -2.90
N THR A 18 1.59 16.75 -3.59
CA THR A 18 0.66 17.42 -4.51
C THR A 18 -0.72 17.64 -3.89
N GLY A 19 -1.07 16.94 -2.81
CA GLY A 19 -2.41 16.93 -2.24
C GLY A 19 -3.46 16.25 -3.14
N ARG A 20 -3.03 15.53 -4.19
CA ARG A 20 -3.95 14.76 -5.03
C ARG A 20 -4.55 13.60 -4.23
N SER A 21 -5.81 13.28 -4.48
CA SER A 21 -6.41 12.05 -3.98
C SER A 21 -5.75 10.82 -4.63
N PRO A 22 -5.57 9.71 -3.89
CA PRO A 22 -5.05 8.48 -4.46
C PRO A 22 -6.05 7.83 -5.42
N THR A 23 -5.52 7.18 -6.45
CA THR A 23 -6.31 6.33 -7.35
C THR A 23 -6.48 4.93 -6.77
N ALA A 24 -7.41 4.14 -7.33
CA ALA A 24 -7.54 2.72 -6.98
C ALA A 24 -6.24 1.94 -7.22
N ALA A 25 -5.47 2.30 -8.26
CA ALA A 25 -4.18 1.68 -8.55
C ALA A 25 -3.09 2.09 -7.54
N ASP A 26 -3.10 3.34 -7.05
CA ASP A 26 -2.19 3.76 -5.97
C ASP A 26 -2.46 2.94 -4.71
N LEU A 27 -3.74 2.80 -4.34
CA LEU A 27 -4.18 2.03 -3.19
C LEU A 27 -3.76 0.56 -3.29
N ASP A 28 -4.03 -0.11 -4.42
CA ASP A 28 -3.67 -1.52 -4.59
C ASP A 28 -2.15 -1.73 -4.58
N ASN A 29 -1.37 -0.84 -5.21
CA ASN A 29 0.09 -0.92 -5.21
C ASN A 29 0.69 -0.76 -3.81
N VAL A 30 0.21 0.22 -3.03
CA VAL A 30 0.68 0.44 -1.66
C VAL A 30 0.22 -0.70 -0.75
N ALA A 31 -1.02 -1.18 -0.90
CA ALA A 31 -1.54 -2.32 -0.14
C ALA A 31 -0.77 -3.61 -0.42
N ALA A 32 -0.50 -3.92 -1.69
CA ALA A 32 0.31 -5.08 -2.09
C ALA A 32 1.70 -5.06 -1.46
N ARG A 33 2.29 -3.87 -1.35
CA ARG A 33 3.57 -3.69 -0.68
C ARG A 33 3.46 -3.86 0.84
N MET A 34 2.48 -3.24 1.49
CA MET A 34 2.23 -3.40 2.92
C MET A 34 1.95 -4.86 3.32
N TRP A 35 1.19 -5.57 2.50
CA TRP A 35 0.96 -7.02 2.66
C TRP A 35 2.29 -7.78 2.71
N ARG A 36 3.14 -7.55 1.70
CA ARG A 36 4.41 -8.27 1.49
C ARG A 36 5.48 -7.90 2.52
N GLU A 37 5.47 -6.67 3.02
CA GLU A 37 6.39 -6.21 4.06
C GLU A 37 5.89 -6.55 5.48
N GLY A 38 4.60 -6.81 5.65
CA GLY A 38 3.97 -7.05 6.96
C GLY A 38 4.30 -8.38 7.62
N ALA A 39 4.75 -9.40 6.87
CA ALA A 39 5.25 -10.65 7.44
C ALA A 39 6.21 -11.38 6.48
N ARG A 40 7.20 -12.09 7.05
CA ARG A 40 8.30 -12.73 6.28
C ARG A 40 7.85 -13.90 5.41
N ASP A 41 6.75 -14.55 5.78
CA ASP A 41 6.18 -15.73 5.12
C ASP A 41 5.18 -15.37 4.02
N ARG A 42 4.87 -14.08 3.84
CA ARG A 42 3.92 -13.61 2.83
C ARG A 42 4.60 -13.50 1.47
N SER A 43 4.03 -14.21 0.49
CA SER A 43 4.47 -14.11 -0.90
C SER A 43 3.86 -12.89 -1.59
N ALA A 44 4.68 -12.21 -2.40
CA ALA A 44 4.25 -11.15 -3.31
C ALA A 44 3.17 -11.63 -4.28
N PHE A 45 3.34 -12.86 -4.77
CA PHE A 45 2.49 -13.46 -5.80
C PHE A 45 1.10 -13.81 -5.24
N SER A 46 0.98 -13.98 -3.93
CA SER A 46 -0.31 -14.29 -3.29
C SER A 46 -1.26 -13.11 -3.23
N TRP A 47 -0.79 -11.85 -3.37
CA TRP A 47 -1.65 -10.67 -3.29
C TRP A 47 -2.82 -10.71 -4.29
N GLY A 48 -2.54 -11.08 -5.54
CA GLY A 48 -3.54 -11.18 -6.60
C GLY A 48 -4.60 -12.25 -6.35
N GLU A 49 -4.23 -13.29 -5.59
CA GLU A 49 -5.09 -14.45 -5.30
C GLU A 49 -5.91 -14.27 -4.01
N LEU A 50 -5.61 -13.24 -3.19
CA LEU A 50 -6.40 -12.96 -2.00
C LEU A 50 -7.81 -12.53 -2.37
N SER A 51 -8.81 -13.23 -1.81
CA SER A 51 -10.21 -12.82 -1.89
C SER A 51 -10.36 -11.33 -1.51
N PRO A 52 -11.21 -10.56 -2.23
CA PRO A 52 -11.56 -9.18 -1.86
C PRO A 52 -11.98 -9.01 -0.39
N THR A 53 -12.56 -10.06 0.21
CA THR A 53 -13.05 -10.07 1.59
C THR A 53 -12.10 -10.73 2.58
N ALA A 54 -10.91 -11.19 2.14
CA ALA A 54 -9.91 -11.73 3.04
C ALA A 54 -9.47 -10.65 4.05
N ALA A 55 -9.40 -11.01 5.34
CA ALA A 55 -9.05 -10.07 6.40
C ALA A 55 -7.72 -9.36 6.13
N ASP A 56 -6.71 -10.10 5.67
CA ASP A 56 -5.40 -9.55 5.33
C ASP A 56 -5.46 -8.54 4.18
N ARG A 57 -6.28 -8.80 3.16
CA ARG A 57 -6.48 -7.86 2.05
C ARG A 57 -7.14 -6.57 2.55
N ILE A 58 -8.18 -6.70 3.37
CA ILE A 58 -8.88 -5.55 3.97
C ILE A 58 -7.92 -4.73 4.83
N VAL A 59 -7.09 -5.36 5.66
CA VAL A 59 -6.12 -4.68 6.53
C VAL A 59 -5.08 -3.93 5.69
N ALA A 60 -4.51 -4.57 4.67
CA ALA A 60 -3.53 -3.93 3.79
C ALA A 60 -4.13 -2.75 3.03
N MET A 61 -5.38 -2.87 2.53
CA MET A 61 -6.07 -1.77 1.86
C MET A 61 -6.35 -0.59 2.79
N ARG A 62 -6.78 -0.85 4.02
CA ARG A 62 -7.01 0.22 5.02
C ARG A 62 -5.70 0.92 5.39
N ALA A 63 -4.62 0.17 5.54
CA ALA A 63 -3.31 0.75 5.79
C ALA A 63 -2.85 1.62 4.61
N ALA A 64 -3.11 1.20 3.37
CA ALA A 64 -2.79 1.99 2.18
C ALA A 64 -3.58 3.31 2.13
N VAL A 65 -4.88 3.28 2.46
CA VAL A 65 -5.72 4.50 2.58
C VAL A 65 -5.11 5.46 3.61
N LEU A 66 -4.80 4.97 4.81
CA LEU A 66 -4.20 5.79 5.87
C LEU A 66 -2.86 6.41 5.46
N ALA A 67 -2.05 5.68 4.69
CA ALA A 67 -0.75 6.16 4.26
C ALA A 67 -0.83 7.16 3.09
N LEU A 68 -1.83 7.06 2.22
CA LEU A 68 -1.98 7.91 1.04
C LEU A 68 -2.82 9.17 1.32
N GLU A 69 -3.87 9.06 2.14
CA GLU A 69 -4.77 10.18 2.46
C GLU A 69 -4.41 10.85 3.79
N GLY A 70 -3.65 10.16 4.65
CA GLY A 70 -3.41 10.54 6.03
C GLY A 70 -4.57 10.15 6.95
N SER A 71 -4.31 10.00 8.25
CA SER A 71 -5.40 9.92 9.23
C SER A 71 -6.01 11.31 9.38
N GLY A 72 -7.30 11.47 9.08
CA GLY A 72 -8.03 12.74 9.17
C GLY A 72 -8.18 13.35 10.57
N LEU A 73 -7.19 13.21 11.46
CA LEU A 73 -6.98 14.08 12.61
C LEU A 73 -6.35 15.39 12.11
N ARG A 74 -7.16 16.20 11.43
CA ARG A 74 -6.93 17.65 11.36
C ARG A 74 -7.84 18.33 12.36
#